data_AF-A0A4U8W6G6-F1
#
_entry.id   AF-A0A4U8W6G6-F1
#
_cell.length_a   1.000
_cell.length_b   1.000
_cell.length_c   1.000
_cell.angle_alpha   90.00
_cell.angle_beta   90.00
_cell.angle_gamma   90.00
#
_symmetry.space_group_name_H-M   'P 1'
#
loop_
_entity.id
_entity.type
_entity.pdbx_description
1 polymer ?
#
loop_
_entity_poly.entity_id
_entity_poly.type
_entity_poly.pdbx_seq_one_letter_code
_entity_poly.pdbx_strand_id
1 'polypeptide(L)'
;MDSDSGHDAPILIDAAEDDLPRLRDLDQLTEFILGHDRIYLRYSEGPRADRRSGPSRDFEAGVDLPGLSVTTVVPENWWPRPAREWVARRLCKYAEVGEPGGRYPWLLTGTVVGRGPDHEPILVRARPLARIDETVVDEAKAVYAERFDVGRDSTG
;
A
#
# COMPACT_ATOMS: atom_id res chain seq x y z
N MET A 1 -21.80 2.85 33.51
CA MET A 1 -20.90 3.99 33.79
C MET A 1 -19.63 3.41 34.35
N ASP A 2 -18.55 3.21 33.61
CA ASP A 2 -18.27 3.43 32.19
C ASP A 2 -17.30 2.35 31.73
N SER A 3 -17.49 1.93 30.48
CA SER A 3 -16.52 1.18 29.70
C SER A 3 -15.33 2.07 29.37
N ASP A 4 -14.25 1.40 28.99
CA ASP A 4 -13.23 1.86 28.06
C ASP A 4 -11.91 2.37 28.67
N SER A 5 -10.88 1.54 28.50
CA SER A 5 -9.49 1.95 28.36
C SER A 5 -8.76 0.79 27.68
N GLY A 6 -9.17 0.53 26.44
CA GLY A 6 -8.61 -0.52 25.60
C GLY A 6 -8.23 0.01 24.23
N HIS A 7 -7.38 1.04 24.13
CA HIS A 7 -6.73 1.37 22.84
C HIS A 7 -5.54 2.32 22.98
N ASP A 8 -4.40 1.81 23.43
CA ASP A 8 -3.14 2.52 23.22
C ASP A 8 -1.99 1.52 23.02
N ALA A 9 -2.06 0.80 21.90
CA ALA A 9 -0.93 -0.01 21.45
C ALA A 9 -0.07 0.87 20.55
N PRO A 10 1.13 1.32 20.98
CA PRO A 10 1.98 2.16 20.16
C PRO A 10 2.37 1.42 18.89
N ILE A 11 2.32 2.12 17.75
CA ILE A 11 2.87 1.65 16.49
C ILE A 11 4.40 1.58 16.66
N LEU A 12 4.91 0.42 17.09
CA LEU A 12 6.34 0.14 17.17
C LEU A 12 6.89 -0.10 15.75
N ILE A 13 7.25 1.00 15.09
CA ILE A 13 8.08 0.99 13.88
C ILE A 13 9.53 0.88 14.33
N ASP A 14 10.06 -0.35 14.31
CA ASP A 14 11.43 -0.69 14.69
C ASP A 14 12.31 -0.75 13.44
N ALA A 15 12.62 0.44 12.92
CA ALA A 15 13.73 0.82 12.03
C ALA A 15 13.61 2.34 11.83
N ALA A 16 14.71 3.09 11.98
CA ALA A 16 14.69 4.48 11.58
C ALA A 16 14.41 4.50 10.07
N GLU A 17 13.33 5.15 9.66
CA GLU A 17 12.81 5.07 8.27
C GLU A 17 13.77 5.54 7.19
N ASP A 18 14.87 6.19 7.57
CA ASP A 18 15.96 6.61 6.69
C ASP A 18 16.82 5.42 6.22
N ASP A 19 16.74 4.25 6.87
CA ASP A 19 17.47 3.03 6.50
C ASP A 19 16.65 2.05 5.64
N LEU A 20 15.41 2.41 5.26
CA LEU A 20 14.59 1.51 4.45
C LEU A 20 15.22 1.30 3.06
N PRO A 21 15.33 0.04 2.59
CA PRO A 21 15.79 -0.22 1.24
C PRO A 21 14.89 0.49 0.23
N ARG A 22 15.54 1.05 -0.79
CA ARG A 22 14.88 1.74 -1.90
C ARG A 22 14.88 0.84 -3.12
N LEU A 23 13.68 0.48 -3.57
CA LEU A 23 13.45 -0.33 -4.75
C LEU A 23 13.44 0.59 -5.97
N ARG A 24 14.26 0.30 -6.99
CA ARG A 24 14.59 1.24 -8.08
C ARG A 24 14.08 0.83 -9.45
N ASP A 25 13.66 -0.42 -9.61
CA ASP A 25 13.02 -0.94 -10.81
C ASP A 25 11.87 -1.88 -10.45
N LEU A 26 11.01 -2.16 -11.44
CA LEU A 26 9.80 -2.96 -11.24
C LEU A 26 10.10 -4.45 -11.02
N ASP A 27 11.22 -4.95 -11.51
CA ASP A 27 11.61 -6.35 -11.31
C ASP A 27 12.05 -6.57 -9.86
N GLN A 28 12.88 -5.69 -9.32
CA GLN A 28 13.27 -5.65 -7.92
C GLN A 28 12.05 -5.54 -7.01
N LEU A 29 11.08 -4.68 -7.35
CA LEU A 29 9.82 -4.59 -6.61
C LEU A 29 9.04 -5.91 -6.64
N THR A 30 8.93 -6.53 -7.82
CA THR A 30 8.19 -7.78 -7.99
C THR A 30 8.84 -8.91 -7.20
N GLU A 31 10.16 -9.08 -7.29
CA GLU A 31 10.92 -10.06 -6.53
C GLU A 31 10.80 -9.84 -5.03
N PHE A 32 10.90 -8.58 -4.58
CA PHE A 32 10.74 -8.23 -3.18
C PHE A 32 9.35 -8.64 -2.68
N ILE A 33 8.28 -8.37 -3.43
CA ILE A 33 6.92 -8.76 -3.05
C ILE A 33 6.77 -10.28 -2.95
N LEU A 34 7.26 -11.02 -3.95
CA LEU A 34 7.14 -12.49 -3.98
C LEU A 34 7.94 -13.19 -2.88
N GLY A 35 8.98 -12.53 -2.36
CA GLY A 35 9.77 -13.04 -1.24
C GLY A 35 9.14 -12.85 0.15
N HIS A 36 7.95 -12.23 0.26
CA HIS A 36 7.31 -11.94 1.54
C HIS A 36 5.91 -12.53 1.66
N ASP A 37 5.65 -13.29 2.73
CA ASP A 37 4.35 -13.91 2.99
C ASP A 37 3.21 -12.90 3.24
N ARG A 38 3.54 -11.75 3.84
CA ARG A 38 2.56 -10.71 4.22
C ARG A 38 3.11 -9.35 3.88
N ILE A 39 2.74 -8.85 2.71
CA ILE A 39 3.19 -7.54 2.23
C ILE A 39 2.04 -6.76 1.60
N TYR A 40 2.03 -5.48 1.90
CA TYR A 40 1.02 -4.54 1.46
C TYR A 40 1.70 -3.30 0.87
N LEU A 41 0.94 -2.55 0.09
CA LEU A 41 1.33 -1.28 -0.50
C LEU A 41 0.56 -0.16 0.17
N ARG A 42 1.25 0.94 0.49
CA ARG A 42 0.64 2.17 0.98
C ARG A 42 1.19 3.38 0.23
N TYR A 43 0.31 4.32 -0.06
CA TYR A 43 0.63 5.63 -0.65
C TYR A 43 0.32 6.73 0.36
N SER A 44 1.33 7.45 0.80
CA SER A 44 1.24 8.47 1.87
C SER A 44 2.48 9.36 1.84
N GLU A 45 2.57 10.37 2.72
CA GLU A 45 3.81 11.14 2.97
C GLU A 45 4.94 10.29 3.59
N GLY A 46 4.66 9.03 3.92
CA GLY A 46 5.63 8.04 4.35
C GLY A 46 5.38 7.54 5.77
N PRO A 47 6.17 6.56 6.21
CA PRO A 47 5.92 5.92 7.50
C PRO A 47 5.99 6.88 8.69
N ARG A 48 6.80 7.95 8.62
CA ARG A 48 7.00 8.91 9.74
C ARG A 48 5.79 9.77 9.91
N ALA A 49 5.24 10.19 8.78
CA ALA A 49 4.03 10.98 8.74
C ALA A 49 2.88 10.13 9.28
N ASP A 50 2.71 8.91 8.78
CA ASP A 50 1.66 8.01 9.26
C ASP A 50 1.79 7.66 10.75
N ARG A 51 3.01 7.46 11.26
CA ARG A 51 3.22 7.25 12.70
C ARG A 51 2.84 8.47 13.54
N ARG A 52 3.01 9.69 13.02
CA ARG A 52 2.62 10.93 13.72
C ARG A 52 1.12 11.21 13.61
N SER A 53 0.54 10.96 12.43
CA SER A 53 -0.86 11.25 12.13
C SER A 53 -1.81 10.20 12.71
N GLY A 54 -1.34 8.97 12.93
CA GLY A 54 -2.12 7.88 13.51
C GLY A 54 -2.90 7.08 12.46
N PRO A 55 -4.08 6.54 12.81
CA PRO A 55 -4.85 5.69 11.90
C PRO A 55 -5.32 6.44 10.65
N SER A 56 -5.69 5.68 9.62
CA SER A 56 -6.34 6.24 8.43
C SER A 56 -7.75 6.70 8.76
N ARG A 57 -8.26 7.66 7.99
CA ARG A 57 -9.59 8.22 8.16
C ARG A 57 -10.42 7.94 6.92
N ASP A 58 -11.66 7.51 7.13
CA ASP A 58 -12.70 7.59 6.11
C ASP A 58 -13.23 9.02 6.09
N PHE A 59 -12.90 9.75 5.02
CA PHE A 59 -13.29 11.15 4.88
C PHE A 59 -14.77 11.34 4.52
N GLU A 60 -15.40 10.36 3.86
CA GLU A 60 -16.82 10.44 3.50
C GLU A 60 -17.69 10.30 4.75
N ALA A 61 -17.36 9.35 5.62
CA ALA A 61 -18.06 9.14 6.89
C ALA A 61 -17.54 10.03 8.05
N GLY A 62 -16.35 10.61 7.92
CA GLY A 62 -15.69 11.37 8.98
C GLY A 62 -15.25 10.50 10.17
N VAL A 63 -14.92 9.23 9.93
CA VAL A 63 -14.60 8.24 10.96
C VAL A 63 -13.14 7.80 10.86
N ASP A 64 -12.47 7.70 12.00
CA ASP A 64 -11.13 7.11 12.05
C ASP A 64 -11.22 5.59 12.00
N LEU A 65 -10.45 4.99 11.10
CA LEU A 65 -10.34 3.54 10.97
C LEU A 65 -9.50 2.98 12.14
N PRO A 66 -9.62 1.69 12.48
CA PRO A 66 -8.84 1.10 13.57
C PRO A 66 -7.34 0.93 13.25
N GLY A 67 -6.85 1.43 12.11
CA GLY A 67 -5.47 1.27 11.66
C GLY A 67 -5.18 1.93 10.31
N LEU A 68 -4.09 1.51 9.66
CA LEU A 68 -3.70 2.02 8.35
C LEU A 68 -4.45 1.28 7.23
N SER A 69 -5.16 2.03 6.39
CA SER A 69 -5.70 1.53 5.13
C SER A 69 -4.55 1.24 4.15
N VAL A 70 -4.53 0.05 3.56
CA VAL A 70 -3.48 -0.41 2.65
C VAL A 70 -4.06 -1.17 1.48
N THR A 71 -3.21 -1.44 0.49
CA THR A 71 -3.56 -2.16 -0.72
C THR A 71 -2.85 -3.51 -0.77
N THR A 72 -3.54 -4.56 -1.22
CA THR A 72 -2.92 -5.85 -1.54
C THR A 72 -2.05 -5.75 -2.80
N VAL A 73 -0.86 -6.34 -2.77
CA VAL A 73 0.10 -6.24 -3.89
C VAL A 73 0.60 -7.60 -4.39
N VAL A 74 0.38 -8.67 -3.61
CA VAL A 74 0.67 -10.04 -4.03
C VAL A 74 -0.34 -10.49 -5.09
N PRO A 75 0.09 -11.13 -6.19
CA PRO A 75 -0.81 -11.72 -7.18
C PRO A 75 -1.73 -12.77 -6.54
N GLU A 76 -3.01 -12.72 -6.89
CA GLU A 76 -3.98 -13.74 -6.47
C GLU A 76 -3.81 -15.04 -7.26
N ASN A 77 -4.17 -16.18 -6.67
CA ASN A 77 -3.99 -17.51 -7.28
C ASN A 77 -4.73 -17.71 -8.62
N TRP A 78 -5.78 -16.93 -8.88
CA TRP A 78 -6.52 -17.00 -10.14
C TRP A 78 -5.87 -16.17 -11.26
N TRP A 79 -4.86 -15.36 -10.96
CA TRP A 79 -4.17 -14.52 -11.94
C TRP A 79 -3.23 -15.37 -12.83
N PRO A 80 -3.48 -15.50 -14.14
CA PRO A 80 -2.74 -16.42 -14.99
C PRO A 80 -1.52 -15.77 -15.67
N ARG A 81 -1.33 -14.46 -15.50
CA ARG A 81 -0.31 -13.66 -16.19
C ARG A 81 0.91 -13.43 -15.29
N PRO A 82 2.04 -12.92 -15.81
CA PRO A 82 3.22 -12.65 -15.00
C PRO A 82 2.92 -11.77 -13.77
N ALA A 83 3.58 -12.06 -12.64
CA ALA A 83 3.44 -11.30 -11.40
C ALA A 83 3.77 -9.81 -11.59
N ARG A 84 4.78 -9.52 -12.44
CA ARG A 84 5.20 -8.17 -12.80
C ARG A 84 4.05 -7.30 -13.32
N GLU A 85 3.16 -7.87 -14.12
CA GLU A 85 2.01 -7.16 -14.68
C GLU A 85 0.93 -6.89 -13.61
N TRP A 86 0.74 -7.83 -12.66
CA TRP A 86 -0.12 -7.60 -11.50
C TRP A 86 0.42 -6.47 -10.63
N VAL A 87 1.71 -6.54 -10.27
CA VAL A 87 2.38 -5.53 -9.44
C VAL A 87 2.30 -4.16 -10.09
N ALA A 88 2.57 -4.06 -11.41
CA ALA A 88 2.40 -2.83 -12.16
C ALA A 88 0.97 -2.27 -12.05
N ARG A 89 -0.04 -3.12 -12.32
CA ARG A 89 -1.46 -2.75 -12.20
C ARG A 89 -1.81 -2.24 -10.79
N ARG A 90 -1.30 -2.87 -9.75
CA ARG A 90 -1.55 -2.45 -8.35
C ARG A 90 -0.85 -1.15 -8.02
N LEU A 91 0.37 -0.92 -8.52
CA LEU A 91 1.09 0.33 -8.31
C LEU A 91 0.41 1.51 -9.02
N CYS A 92 -0.04 1.32 -10.26
CA CYS A 92 -0.72 2.37 -11.04
C CYS A 92 -2.04 2.83 -10.43
N LYS A 93 -2.89 1.89 -9.99
CA LYS A 93 -4.24 2.21 -9.45
C LYS A 93 -4.22 3.27 -8.34
N TYR A 94 -3.13 3.35 -7.58
CA TYR A 94 -3.01 4.26 -6.45
C TYR A 94 -2.03 5.42 -6.69
N ALA A 95 -1.24 5.37 -7.77
CA ALA A 95 -0.42 6.49 -8.22
C ALA A 95 -1.28 7.66 -8.75
N GLU A 96 -2.49 7.37 -9.26
CA GLU A 96 -3.46 8.38 -9.72
C GLU A 96 -4.05 9.22 -8.57
N VAL A 97 -3.88 8.79 -7.30
CA VAL A 97 -4.22 9.56 -6.09
C VAL A 97 -3.04 10.45 -5.62
N GLY A 98 -1.93 10.45 -6.38
CA GLY A 98 -0.76 11.29 -6.17
C GLY A 98 -0.98 12.74 -6.59
N GLU A 99 -1.89 13.44 -5.91
CA GLU A 99 -1.94 14.90 -5.88
C GLU A 99 -0.58 15.48 -5.42
N PRO A 100 -0.21 16.72 -5.82
CA PRO A 100 1.07 17.31 -5.42
C PRO A 100 1.15 17.43 -3.89
N GLY A 101 2.16 16.81 -3.27
CA GLY A 101 2.29 16.82 -1.80
C GLY A 101 3.32 15.89 -1.18
N GLY A 102 4.30 15.38 -1.94
CA GLY A 102 5.37 14.53 -1.37
C GLY A 102 4.94 13.13 -0.93
N ARG A 103 3.79 12.63 -1.43
CA ARG A 103 3.35 11.26 -1.20
C ARG A 103 4.09 10.29 -2.12
N TYR A 104 4.48 9.14 -1.59
CA TYR A 104 5.17 8.10 -2.35
C TYR A 104 4.69 6.69 -1.94
N PRO A 105 4.87 5.69 -2.81
CA PRO A 105 4.57 4.31 -2.49
C PRO A 105 5.64 3.72 -1.57
N TRP A 106 5.21 2.95 -0.59
CA TRP A 106 6.09 2.16 0.27
C TRP A 106 5.42 0.85 0.67
N LEU A 107 6.26 -0.15 0.96
CA LEU A 107 5.84 -1.49 1.34
C LEU A 107 5.89 -1.63 2.86
N LEU A 108 4.91 -2.37 3.38
CA LEU A 108 4.77 -2.64 4.80
C LEU A 108 4.15 -4.00 5.07
N THR A 109 4.35 -4.49 6.28
CA THR A 109 3.64 -5.64 6.84
C THR A 109 2.89 -5.24 8.11
N GLY A 110 2.01 -6.11 8.59
CA GLY A 110 1.23 -5.87 9.80
C GLY A 110 0.13 -6.91 10.02
N THR A 111 -0.70 -6.67 11.04
CA THR A 111 -1.85 -7.51 11.35
C THR A 111 -3.11 -6.89 10.76
N VAL A 112 -3.84 -7.63 9.92
CA VAL A 112 -5.14 -7.20 9.42
C VAL A 112 -6.16 -7.31 10.55
N VAL A 113 -6.87 -6.20 10.83
CA VAL A 113 -7.93 -6.13 11.85
C VAL A 113 -9.32 -5.93 11.25
N GLY A 114 -9.39 -5.63 9.95
CA GLY A 114 -10.64 -5.39 9.27
C GLY A 114 -10.46 -5.05 7.80
N ARG A 115 -11.54 -4.56 7.21
CA ARG A 115 -11.64 -4.08 5.83
C ARG A 115 -12.27 -2.69 5.86
N GLY A 116 -11.72 -1.77 5.08
CA GLY A 116 -12.28 -0.43 4.90
C GLY A 116 -13.49 -0.44 3.96
N PRO A 117 -14.07 0.75 3.69
CA PRO A 117 -15.27 0.89 2.86
C PRO A 117 -15.06 0.40 1.42
N ASP A 118 -13.84 0.50 0.88
CA ASP A 118 -13.48 -0.01 -0.45
C ASP A 118 -13.01 -1.47 -0.42
N HIS A 119 -13.30 -2.17 0.69
CA HIS A 119 -12.85 -3.53 0.98
C HIS A 119 -11.32 -3.69 1.05
N GLU A 120 -10.59 -2.61 1.31
CA GLU A 120 -9.15 -2.63 1.44
C GLU A 120 -8.72 -3.07 2.86
N PRO A 121 -7.63 -3.83 3.03
CA PRO A 121 -7.19 -4.24 4.35
C PRO A 121 -6.86 -3.06 5.28
N ILE A 122 -7.26 -3.17 6.55
CA ILE A 122 -6.84 -2.25 7.61
C ILE A 122 -5.80 -2.93 8.50
N LEU A 123 -4.61 -2.33 8.60
CA LEU A 123 -3.48 -2.86 9.36
C LEU A 123 -3.25 -2.16 10.69
N VAL A 124 -2.97 -2.96 11.73
CA VAL A 124 -2.31 -2.51 12.96
C VAL A 124 -0.92 -3.13 13.08
N ARG A 125 -0.10 -2.59 13.99
CA ARG A 125 1.31 -3.01 14.18
C ARG A 125 2.07 -2.98 12.86
N ALA A 126 1.85 -1.90 12.10
CA ALA A 126 2.47 -1.69 10.81
C ALA A 126 3.99 -1.60 10.96
N ARG A 127 4.72 -2.36 10.15
CA ARG A 127 6.18 -2.32 10.04
C ARG A 127 6.57 -1.99 8.60
N PRO A 128 7.23 -0.86 8.35
CA PRO A 128 7.75 -0.52 7.03
C PRO A 128 8.83 -1.51 6.59
N LEU A 129 8.85 -1.82 5.30
CA LEU A 129 9.78 -2.78 4.71
C LEU A 129 10.67 -2.15 3.65
N ALA A 130 10.11 -1.31 2.77
CA ALA A 130 10.86 -0.68 1.69
C ALA A 130 10.17 0.58 1.17
N ARG A 131 10.93 1.50 0.59
CA ARG A 131 10.41 2.61 -0.21
C ARG A 131 10.49 2.25 -1.70
N ILE A 132 9.54 2.72 -2.48
CA ILE A 132 9.52 2.53 -3.93
C ILE A 132 9.88 3.86 -4.58
N ASP A 133 10.87 3.82 -5.46
CA ASP A 133 11.30 5.01 -6.18
C ASP A 133 10.29 5.45 -7.25
N GLU A 134 10.34 6.72 -7.63
CA GLU A 134 9.42 7.27 -8.65
C GLU A 134 9.64 6.61 -10.01
N THR A 135 10.88 6.21 -10.33
CA THR A 135 11.21 5.50 -11.56
C THR A 135 10.42 4.19 -11.71
N VAL A 136 10.17 3.49 -10.59
CA VAL A 136 9.39 2.24 -10.57
C VAL A 136 7.92 2.50 -10.89
N VAL A 137 7.39 3.64 -10.44
CA VAL A 137 6.02 4.05 -10.74
C VAL A 137 5.86 4.32 -12.23
N ASP A 138 6.85 4.96 -12.85
CA ASP A 138 6.85 5.23 -14.28
C ASP A 138 7.01 3.96 -15.12
N GLU A 139 7.87 3.02 -14.72
CA GLU A 139 7.95 1.69 -15.32
C GLU A 139 6.61 0.93 -15.22
N ALA A 140 5.97 0.96 -14.06
CA ALA A 140 4.67 0.33 -13.86
C ALA A 140 3.60 0.94 -14.78
N LYS A 141 3.57 2.27 -14.95
CA LYS A 141 2.66 2.93 -15.89
C LYS A 141 2.89 2.48 -17.33
N ALA A 142 4.15 2.37 -17.76
CA ALA A 142 4.48 1.89 -19.09
C ALA A 142 4.00 0.45 -19.32
N VAL A 143 4.24 -0.45 -18.36
CA VAL A 143 3.76 -1.84 -18.40
C VAL A 143 2.24 -1.90 -18.40
N TYR A 144 1.60 -1.10 -17.56
CA TYR A 144 0.14 -1.08 -17.47
C TYR A 144 -0.49 -0.64 -18.79
N ALA A 145 0.04 0.42 -19.42
CA ALA A 145 -0.45 0.91 -20.72
C ALA A 145 -0.19 -0.09 -21.86
N GLU A 146 0.95 -0.80 -21.85
CA GLU A 146 1.29 -1.78 -22.89
C GLU A 146 0.48 -3.08 -22.77
N ARG A 147 0.18 -3.51 -21.54
CA ARG A 147 -0.28 -4.89 -21.24
C ARG A 147 -1.77 -5.00 -20.92
N PHE A 148 -2.47 -3.88 -20.75
CA PHE A 148 -3.88 -3.85 -20.38
C PHE A 148 -4.68 -3.00 -21.34
N ASP A 149 -5.91 -3.44 -21.63
CA ASP A 149 -6.89 -2.68 -22.40
C ASP A 149 -7.47 -1.56 -21.52
N VAL A 150 -6.70 -0.47 -21.35
CA VAL A 150 -7.11 0.68 -20.55
C VAL A 150 -8.38 1.30 -21.16
N GLY A 151 -9.47 1.35 -20.38
CA GLY A 151 -10.75 1.94 -20.81
C GLY A 151 -11.83 0.94 -21.26
N ARG A 152 -11.55 -0.36 -21.26
CA ARG A 152 -12.60 -1.38 -21.44
C ARG A 152 -13.36 -1.58 -20.12
N ASP A 153 -14.59 -1.10 -20.06
CA ASP A 153 -15.49 -1.33 -18.93
C ASP A 153 -16.41 -2.54 -19.17
N SER A 154 -17.17 -2.91 -18.14
CA SER A 154 -18.10 -4.05 -18.18
C SER A 154 -19.36 -3.79 -19.04
N THR A 155 -19.39 -2.70 -19.82
CA THR A 155 -20.53 -2.38 -20.70
C THR A 155 -20.33 -2.83 -22.16
N GLY A 156 -19.17 -3.44 -22.46
CA GLY A 156 -18.88 -4.05 -23.76
C GLY A 156 -19.65 -5.34 -24.05
#